data_AF-A0A8S3SB61-F1
#
_entry.id   AF-A0A8S3SB61-F1
#
_cell.length_a   1.000
_cell.length_b   1.000
_cell.length_c   1.000
_cell.angle_alpha   90.00
_cell.angle_beta   90.00
_cell.angle_gamma   90.00
#
_symmetry.space_group_name_H-M   'P 1'
#
loop_
_entity.id
_entity.type
_entity.pdbx_description
1 polymer ?
#
loop_
_entity_poly.entity_id
_entity_poly.type
_entity_poly.pdbx_seq_one_letter_code
_entity_poly.pdbx_strand_id
1 'polypeptide(L)'
;MRGTGTTPSGVHIIYPDGINWTKAYCDMSTDRGGWTVRIIVLQRRTDRTTSFDRDWIDYKEGFGDPQKEYWLDENSKYKLTIGDYSGTAGNWMVHNNGRAFSTKDKDNDDYHSNNCAVTRGAWWHGTCSNSYLNGKDNINYFWAGYKYNTTKMMIRKIL
;
A
#
# COMPACT_ATOMS: atom_id res chain seq x y z
N MET A 1 5.31 4.78 -40.54
CA MET A 1 5.91 5.16 -39.24
C MET A 1 4.87 4.87 -38.15
N ARG A 2 5.02 3.78 -37.37
CA ARG A 2 4.12 3.44 -36.24
C ARG A 2 4.83 3.86 -34.95
N GLY A 3 4.33 4.88 -34.27
CA GLY A 3 4.92 5.37 -33.02
C GLY A 3 4.74 4.37 -31.88
N THR A 4 5.85 3.89 -31.33
CA THR A 4 5.91 3.14 -30.06
C THR A 4 5.71 4.12 -28.89
N GLY A 5 4.46 4.44 -28.57
CA GLY A 5 4.13 5.31 -27.46
C GLY A 5 4.19 4.56 -26.13
N THR A 6 5.34 4.51 -25.47
CA THR A 6 5.43 4.10 -24.07
C THR A 6 4.74 5.16 -23.22
N THR A 7 3.66 4.80 -22.53
CA THR A 7 2.99 5.72 -21.60
C THR A 7 3.96 6.04 -20.45
N PRO A 8 4.29 7.31 -20.17
CA PRO A 8 5.21 7.64 -19.09
C PRO A 8 4.58 7.37 -17.72
N SER A 9 5.43 7.03 -16.74
CA SER A 9 5.03 6.96 -15.33
C SER A 9 4.46 8.31 -14.89
N GLY A 10 3.37 8.29 -14.14
CA GLY A 10 2.68 9.51 -13.74
C GLY A 10 1.32 9.25 -13.12
N VAL A 11 0.62 10.32 -12.78
CA VAL A 11 -0.75 10.23 -12.26
C VAL A 11 -1.72 10.12 -13.42
N HIS A 12 -2.53 9.07 -13.41
CA HIS A 12 -3.53 8.78 -14.43
C HIS A 12 -4.88 8.53 -13.78
N ILE A 13 -5.95 8.67 -14.57
CA ILE A 13 -7.28 8.23 -14.18
C ILE A 13 -7.37 6.72 -14.42
N ILE A 14 -7.82 5.98 -13.40
CA ILE A 14 -8.03 4.54 -13.43
C ILE A 14 -9.47 4.21 -13.03
N TYR A 15 -9.92 3.01 -13.42
CA TYR A 15 -11.24 2.46 -13.08
C TYR A 15 -11.05 1.11 -12.38
N PRO A 16 -10.80 1.07 -11.06
CA PRO A 16 -10.43 -0.17 -10.36
C PRO A 16 -11.51 -1.26 -10.40
N ASP A 17 -12.78 -0.86 -10.34
CA ASP A 17 -13.97 -1.73 -10.40
C ASP A 17 -14.64 -1.74 -11.79
N GLY A 18 -14.05 -1.04 -12.77
CA GLY A 18 -14.59 -0.89 -14.12
C GLY A 18 -15.72 0.15 -14.25
N ILE A 19 -16.12 0.82 -13.17
CA ILE A 19 -17.27 1.75 -13.15
C ILE A 19 -16.84 3.10 -12.57
N ASN A 20 -16.28 3.09 -11.37
CA ASN A 20 -15.88 4.28 -10.64
C ASN A 20 -14.44 4.65 -10.98
N TRP A 21 -14.21 5.95 -11.19
CA TRP A 21 -12.88 6.47 -11.51
C TRP A 21 -12.17 6.98 -10.26
N THR A 22 -10.85 6.85 -10.24
CA THR A 22 -9.98 7.49 -9.24
C THR A 22 -8.65 7.89 -9.87
N LYS A 23 -7.87 8.76 -9.21
CA LYS A 23 -6.52 9.15 -9.63
C LYS A 23 -5.50 8.28 -8.91
N ALA A 24 -4.63 7.63 -9.67
CA ALA A 24 -3.52 6.86 -9.11
C ALA A 24 -2.22 7.09 -9.86
N TYR A 25 -1.10 6.97 -9.16
CA TYR A 25 0.20 6.92 -9.78
C TYR A 25 0.38 5.55 -10.45
N CYS A 26 0.59 5.56 -11.76
CA CYS A 26 0.95 4.37 -12.53
C CYS A 26 2.47 4.35 -12.76
N ASP A 27 3.12 3.28 -12.30
CA ASP A 27 4.54 3.04 -12.56
C ASP A 27 4.69 2.23 -13.86
N MET A 28 5.14 2.88 -14.93
CA MET A 28 5.28 2.28 -16.27
C MET A 28 6.75 1.95 -16.61
N SER A 29 7.67 2.24 -15.69
CA SER A 29 9.13 2.18 -15.90
C SER A 29 9.81 1.03 -15.15
N THR A 30 9.25 0.62 -14.00
CA THR A 30 9.81 -0.49 -13.21
C THR A 30 9.81 -1.78 -14.04
N ASP A 31 10.86 -2.60 -13.87
CA ASP A 31 11.10 -3.83 -14.65
C ASP A 31 11.11 -3.64 -16.18
N ARG A 32 11.76 -2.56 -16.65
CA ARG A 32 11.94 -2.23 -18.08
C ARG A 32 10.64 -1.92 -18.84
N GLY A 33 9.55 -1.60 -18.15
CA GLY A 33 8.24 -1.39 -18.78
C GLY A 33 7.69 -2.64 -19.48
N GLY A 34 8.25 -3.83 -19.19
CA GLY A 34 7.87 -5.11 -19.78
C GLY A 34 6.52 -5.65 -19.30
N TRP A 35 5.88 -4.96 -18.36
CA TRP A 35 4.51 -5.25 -17.95
C TRP A 35 3.58 -4.46 -18.86
N THR A 36 2.89 -5.14 -19.78
CA THR A 36 1.73 -4.61 -20.54
C THR A 36 0.54 -4.26 -19.62
N VAL A 37 0.77 -4.17 -18.31
CA VAL A 37 -0.20 -4.12 -17.23
C VAL A 37 0.08 -2.85 -16.43
N ARG A 38 -0.94 -1.98 -16.31
CA ARG A 38 -0.87 -0.78 -15.47
C ARG A 38 -0.55 -1.18 -14.03
N ILE A 39 0.64 -0.87 -13.54
CA ILE A 39 1.02 -1.07 -12.14
C ILE A 39 0.42 0.08 -11.34
N ILE A 40 -0.56 -0.22 -10.50
CA ILE A 40 -1.22 0.77 -9.65
C ILE A 40 -0.45 0.82 -8.34
N VAL A 41 0.10 1.98 -7.99
CA VAL A 41 0.68 2.21 -6.68
C VAL A 41 -0.46 2.39 -5.68
N LEU A 42 -0.53 1.57 -4.64
CA LEU A 42 -1.56 1.71 -3.59
C LEU A 42 -1.07 2.54 -2.41
N GLN A 43 0.24 2.55 -2.21
CA GLN A 43 0.89 3.25 -1.12
C GLN A 43 2.25 3.74 -1.59
N ARG A 44 2.59 4.98 -1.21
CA ARG A 44 3.89 5.57 -1.49
C ARG A 44 4.35 6.43 -0.32
N ARG A 45 5.56 6.16 0.19
CA ARG A 45 6.26 6.93 1.23
C ARG A 45 7.62 7.37 0.74
N THR A 46 7.84 8.68 0.64
CA THR A 46 9.06 9.25 0.06
C THR A 46 9.60 10.44 0.83
N ASP A 47 8.76 11.42 1.20
CA ASP A 47 9.21 12.71 1.76
C ASP A 47 8.73 12.97 3.19
N ARG A 48 7.93 12.05 3.76
CA ARG A 48 7.44 12.07 5.14
C ARG A 48 6.53 13.27 5.46
N THR A 49 5.97 13.90 4.45
CA THR A 49 5.12 15.09 4.60
C THR A 49 3.66 14.76 4.85
N THR A 50 3.19 13.58 4.43
CA THR A 50 1.80 13.18 4.60
C THR A 50 1.67 12.28 5.81
N SER A 51 0.77 12.65 6.73
CA SER A 51 0.47 11.82 7.89
C SER A 51 -0.32 10.56 7.54
N PHE A 52 0.19 9.41 7.95
CA PHE A 52 -0.47 8.10 7.89
C PHE A 52 -1.09 7.68 9.24
N ASP A 53 -0.98 8.50 10.28
CA ASP A 53 -1.69 8.32 11.56
C ASP A 53 -3.15 8.77 11.44
N ARG A 54 -3.92 8.02 10.66
CA ARG A 54 -5.28 8.36 10.21
C ARG A 54 -6.33 7.38 10.73
N ASP A 55 -7.56 7.85 10.78
CA ASP A 55 -8.71 7.05 11.23
C ASP A 55 -9.20 6.11 10.13
N TRP A 56 -10.12 5.19 10.48
CA TRP A 56 -10.68 4.22 9.55
C TRP A 56 -11.28 4.87 8.31
N ILE A 57 -11.99 5.98 8.49
CA ILE A 57 -12.68 6.67 7.39
C ILE A 57 -11.69 7.26 6.37
N ASP A 58 -10.55 7.79 6.83
CA ASP A 58 -9.52 8.32 5.95
C ASP A 58 -8.90 7.19 5.13
N TYR A 59 -8.56 6.06 5.76
CA TYR A 59 -8.05 4.90 5.04
C TYR A 59 -9.07 4.38 4.02
N LYS A 60 -10.37 4.45 4.38
CA LYS A 60 -11.51 4.11 3.54
C LYS A 60 -11.63 4.95 2.29
N GLU A 61 -11.50 6.26 2.42
CA GLU A 61 -11.66 7.20 1.30
C GLU A 61 -10.35 7.43 0.53
N GLY A 62 -9.22 7.04 1.10
CA GLY A 62 -7.90 7.36 0.58
C GLY A 62 -7.48 8.79 0.95
N PHE A 63 -6.17 9.04 0.97
CA PHE A 63 -5.62 10.34 1.35
C PHE A 63 -4.25 10.59 0.74
N GLY A 64 -3.85 11.85 0.73
CA GLY A 64 -2.54 12.30 0.23
C GLY A 64 -2.55 12.71 -1.24
N ASP A 65 -1.36 12.82 -1.81
CA ASP A 65 -1.15 13.24 -3.19
C ASP A 65 -0.49 12.09 -3.97
N PRO A 66 -1.15 11.54 -5.01
CA PRO A 66 -0.56 10.51 -5.87
C PRO A 66 0.79 10.89 -6.50
N GLN A 67 1.10 12.18 -6.65
CA GLN A 67 2.42 12.62 -7.10
C GLN A 67 3.52 12.48 -6.03
N LYS A 68 3.14 12.45 -4.74
CA LYS A 68 4.03 12.42 -3.57
C LYS A 68 3.76 11.17 -2.72
N GLU A 69 3.14 11.35 -1.56
CA GLU A 69 2.76 10.30 -0.61
C GLU A 69 1.24 10.17 -0.53
N TYR A 70 0.75 8.93 -0.61
CA TYR A 70 -0.69 8.67 -0.58
C TYR A 70 -1.03 7.22 -0.23
N TRP A 71 -2.31 7.02 0.11
CA TRP A 71 -2.97 5.73 0.26
C TRP A 71 -4.21 5.69 -0.66
N LEU A 72 -4.36 4.63 -1.45
CA LEU A 72 -5.51 4.41 -2.33
C LEU A 72 -6.66 3.71 -1.58
N ASP A 73 -7.91 4.12 -1.84
CA ASP A 73 -9.14 3.86 -1.08
C ASP A 73 -9.63 2.38 -0.97
N GLU A 74 -10.62 2.15 -0.08
CA GLU A 74 -11.23 0.85 0.28
C GLU A 74 -11.86 0.10 -0.88
N ASN A 75 -12.32 0.77 -1.95
CA ASN A 75 -13.11 0.10 -2.99
C ASN A 75 -12.32 -1.03 -3.69
N SER A 76 -11.03 -1.13 -3.41
CA SER A 76 -10.10 -2.21 -3.78
C SER A 76 -10.08 -3.47 -2.86
N LYS A 77 -10.92 -3.55 -1.80
CA LYS A 77 -11.26 -4.73 -0.95
C LYS A 77 -10.23 -5.18 0.11
N TYR A 78 -10.25 -4.54 1.29
CA TYR A 78 -9.35 -4.66 2.46
C TYR A 78 -8.84 -6.00 3.02
N LYS A 79 -9.15 -7.16 2.45
CA LYS A 79 -8.51 -8.41 2.89
C LYS A 79 -7.25 -8.65 2.08
N LEU A 80 -6.11 -8.53 2.75
CA LEU A 80 -4.83 -8.88 2.15
C LEU A 80 -4.81 -10.38 1.86
N THR A 81 -4.80 -10.74 0.58
CA THR A 81 -4.53 -12.10 0.13
C THR A 81 -3.30 -12.05 -0.76
N ILE A 82 -2.18 -12.53 -0.26
CA ILE A 82 -0.91 -12.59 -0.99
C ILE A 82 -0.75 -14.02 -1.51
N GLY A 83 -0.43 -14.13 -2.81
CA GLY A 83 -0.07 -15.40 -3.46
C GLY A 83 1.39 -15.79 -3.21
N ASP A 84 1.99 -16.51 -4.15
CA ASP A 84 3.38 -16.95 -4.04
C ASP A 84 4.35 -15.78 -3.93
N TYR A 85 5.32 -15.91 -3.02
CA TYR A 85 6.37 -14.94 -2.81
C TYR A 85 7.51 -15.12 -3.84
N SER A 86 7.98 -14.00 -4.39
CA SER A 86 9.25 -13.94 -5.13
C SER A 86 10.01 -12.67 -4.76
N GLY A 87 11.34 -12.74 -4.81
CA GLY A 87 12.24 -11.63 -4.49
C GLY A 87 13.26 -11.97 -3.42
N THR A 88 14.03 -10.95 -3.02
CA THR A 88 15.16 -11.08 -2.09
C THR A 88 14.92 -10.41 -0.73
N ALA A 89 13.81 -9.69 -0.56
CA ALA A 89 13.46 -8.98 0.68
C ALA A 89 13.03 -9.91 1.84
N GLY A 90 12.88 -11.21 1.62
CA GLY A 90 12.28 -12.19 2.54
C GLY A 90 10.75 -12.13 2.56
N ASN A 91 10.10 -13.29 2.78
CA ASN A 91 8.65 -13.42 2.82
C ASN A 91 8.07 -13.05 4.20
N TRP A 92 8.17 -11.80 4.60
CA TRP A 92 7.71 -11.36 5.93
C TRP A 92 6.23 -10.97 5.98
N MET A 93 5.60 -10.76 4.82
CA MET A 93 4.16 -10.48 4.74
C MET A 93 3.29 -11.71 4.99
N VAL A 94 3.89 -12.91 5.07
CA VAL A 94 3.16 -14.13 5.44
C VAL A 94 2.45 -13.99 6.79
N HIS A 95 3.01 -13.22 7.72
CA HIS A 95 2.41 -12.97 9.03
C HIS A 95 1.20 -12.03 8.98
N ASN A 96 1.11 -11.21 7.94
CA ASN A 96 0.02 -10.27 7.70
C ASN A 96 -1.06 -10.87 6.78
N ASN A 97 -0.75 -11.98 6.10
CA ASN A 97 -1.62 -12.59 5.11
C ASN A 97 -2.94 -13.05 5.73
N GLY A 98 -4.06 -12.73 5.09
CA GLY A 98 -5.40 -13.11 5.54
C GLY A 98 -5.96 -12.28 6.70
N ARG A 99 -5.18 -11.35 7.27
CA ARG A 99 -5.61 -10.48 8.38
C ARG A 99 -6.49 -9.34 7.89
N ALA A 100 -7.33 -8.84 8.79
CA ALA A 100 -8.07 -7.61 8.58
C ALA A 100 -7.16 -6.40 8.82
N PHE A 101 -7.51 -5.26 8.20
CA PHE A 101 -6.78 -4.01 8.41
C PHE A 101 -7.21 -3.38 9.74
N SER A 102 -6.27 -2.87 10.52
CA SER A 102 -6.55 -2.15 11.78
C SER A 102 -6.08 -0.70 11.68
N THR A 103 -6.87 0.22 12.22
CA THR A 103 -6.53 1.64 12.43
C THR A 103 -6.58 1.98 13.91
N LYS A 104 -6.10 3.16 14.31
CA LYS A 104 -6.06 3.55 15.74
C LYS A 104 -7.44 3.55 16.41
N ASP A 105 -8.49 3.76 15.62
CA ASP A 105 -9.91 3.84 16.01
C ASP A 105 -10.71 2.57 15.66
N LYS A 106 -10.11 1.60 14.95
CA LYS A 106 -10.77 0.32 14.61
C LYS A 106 -9.82 -0.86 14.74
N ASP A 107 -10.00 -1.61 15.81
CA ASP A 107 -9.21 -2.80 16.13
C ASP A 107 -9.78 -4.04 15.45
N ASN A 108 -9.08 -4.54 14.45
CA ASN A 108 -9.36 -5.83 13.80
C ASN A 108 -8.15 -6.76 13.83
N ASP A 109 -7.20 -6.52 14.74
CA ASP A 109 -6.03 -7.36 14.88
C ASP A 109 -6.30 -8.54 15.83
N ASP A 110 -5.41 -9.53 15.86
CA ASP A 110 -5.64 -10.73 16.69
C ASP A 110 -5.19 -10.53 18.14
N TYR A 111 -4.71 -9.33 18.51
CA TYR A 111 -4.13 -9.07 19.82
C TYR A 111 -5.16 -8.50 20.79
N HIS A 112 -5.81 -9.39 21.53
CA HIS A 112 -6.91 -9.03 22.44
C HIS A 112 -6.58 -8.04 23.56
N SER A 113 -5.31 -7.84 23.88
CA SER A 113 -4.91 -6.95 24.98
C SER A 113 -4.81 -5.48 24.57
N ASN A 114 -4.59 -5.17 23.29
CA ASN A 114 -4.52 -3.81 22.79
C ASN A 114 -4.49 -3.76 21.26
N ASN A 115 -4.97 -2.64 20.73
CA ASN A 115 -4.87 -2.32 19.31
C ASN A 115 -3.42 -1.98 18.91
N CYS A 116 -2.84 -2.78 18.02
CA CYS A 116 -1.49 -2.61 17.51
C CYS A 116 -1.31 -1.32 16.70
N ALA A 117 -2.37 -0.87 16.02
CA ALA A 117 -2.33 0.31 15.16
C ALA A 117 -2.15 1.62 15.94
N VAL A 118 -2.51 1.65 17.24
CA VAL A 118 -2.35 2.84 18.10
C VAL A 118 -0.90 3.27 18.24
N THR A 119 0.05 2.32 18.22
CA THR A 119 1.48 2.59 18.38
C THR A 119 2.27 2.42 17.08
N ARG A 120 1.91 1.43 16.26
CA ARG A 120 2.65 1.10 15.04
C ARG A 120 2.11 1.77 13.78
N GLY A 121 0.92 2.36 13.83
CA GLY A 121 0.20 2.86 12.66
C GLY A 121 -0.62 1.77 11.98
N ALA A 122 -1.47 2.18 11.05
CA ALA A 122 -2.48 1.31 10.47
C ALA A 122 -1.90 0.22 9.56
N TRP A 123 -2.29 -1.04 9.77
CA TRP A 123 -1.77 -2.16 8.99
C TRP A 123 -2.65 -3.41 9.13
N TRP A 124 -2.37 -4.43 8.31
CA TRP A 124 -2.88 -5.79 8.49
C TRP A 124 -2.15 -6.50 9.64
N HIS A 125 -2.34 -6.04 10.88
CA HIS A 125 -1.71 -6.59 12.07
C HIS A 125 -2.30 -7.96 12.42
N GLY A 126 -1.44 -8.91 12.84
CA GLY A 126 -1.86 -10.17 13.48
C GLY A 126 -1.87 -10.00 15.00
N THR A 127 -1.05 -10.76 15.74
CA THR A 127 -0.67 -10.40 17.13
C THR A 127 0.36 -9.27 17.12
N CYS A 128 -0.02 -8.14 16.52
CA CYS A 128 0.86 -7.11 15.97
C CYS A 128 1.81 -7.63 14.87
N SER A 129 2.47 -6.71 14.17
CA SER A 129 3.42 -7.02 13.10
C SER A 129 4.77 -6.34 13.32
N ASN A 130 5.84 -7.02 12.92
CA ASN A 130 7.18 -6.43 12.75
C ASN A 130 7.42 -5.91 11.32
N SER A 131 6.41 -6.02 10.46
CA SER A 131 6.36 -5.48 9.12
C SER A 131 5.15 -4.55 9.01
N TYR A 132 5.38 -3.24 8.92
CA TYR A 132 4.34 -2.23 8.76
C TYR A 132 4.94 -1.01 8.06
N LEU A 133 4.40 -0.66 6.90
CA LEU A 133 4.94 0.41 6.06
C LEU A 133 4.22 1.75 6.27
N ASN A 134 3.13 1.73 7.03
CA ASN A 134 2.28 2.87 7.36
C ASN A 134 2.52 3.39 8.78
N GLY A 135 3.80 3.44 9.19
CA GLY A 135 4.21 3.89 10.52
C GLY A 135 3.56 5.19 10.97
N LYS A 136 3.09 5.22 12.21
CA LYS A 136 2.41 6.36 12.86
C LYS A 136 3.16 7.69 12.69
N ASP A 137 4.45 7.70 13.01
CA ASP A 137 5.23 8.94 13.07
C ASP A 137 5.81 9.39 11.72
N ASN A 138 5.31 8.84 10.61
CA ASN A 138 5.81 9.07 9.24
C ASN A 138 7.29 8.79 9.00
N ILE A 139 8.03 8.29 9.98
CA ILE A 139 9.45 7.90 9.87
C ILE A 139 9.65 6.39 10.03
N ASN A 140 8.64 5.67 10.52
CA ASN A 140 8.76 4.30 11.00
C ASN A 140 8.20 3.29 10.00
N TYR A 141 8.96 2.99 8.94
CA TYR A 141 8.59 1.96 7.97
C TYR A 141 9.38 0.69 8.27
N PHE A 142 8.70 -0.34 8.74
CA PHE A 142 9.36 -1.57 9.20
C PHE A 142 9.09 -2.72 8.24
N TRP A 143 10.13 -3.48 7.94
CA TRP A 143 10.05 -4.77 7.26
C TRP A 143 11.01 -5.73 7.93
N ALA A 144 10.49 -6.86 8.42
CA ALA A 144 11.28 -7.83 9.18
C ALA A 144 11.95 -7.24 10.44
N GLY A 145 11.35 -6.21 11.05
CA GLY A 145 11.95 -5.49 12.18
C GLY A 145 13.04 -4.47 11.80
N TYR A 146 13.41 -4.38 10.52
CA TYR A 146 14.35 -3.35 10.05
C TYR A 146 13.60 -2.10 9.57
N LYS A 147 14.16 -0.93 9.89
CA LYS A 147 13.62 0.37 9.52
C LYS A 147 14.11 0.79 8.12
N TYR A 148 13.19 1.26 7.29
CA TYR A 148 13.44 1.74 5.93
C TYR A 148 13.14 3.22 5.79
N ASN A 149 13.80 3.87 4.83
CA ASN A 149 13.64 5.30 4.58
C ASN A 149 12.47 5.64 3.65
N THR A 150 12.16 4.76 2.71
CA THR A 150 11.09 4.91 1.71
C THR A 150 10.45 3.54 1.46
N THR A 151 9.17 3.56 1.12
CA THR A 151 8.42 2.34 0.78
C THR A 151 7.42 2.63 -0.33
N LYS A 152 7.12 1.62 -1.15
CA LYS A 152 6.12 1.71 -2.21
C LYS A 152 5.43 0.35 -2.32
N MET A 153 4.10 0.32 -2.23
CA MET A 153 3.30 -0.88 -2.52
C MET A 153 2.61 -0.72 -3.87
N MET A 154 2.65 -1.79 -4.65
CA MET A 154 2.22 -1.81 -6.04
C MET A 154 1.39 -3.07 -6.32
N ILE A 155 0.32 -2.93 -7.09
CA ILE A 155 -0.48 -4.06 -7.60
C ILE A 155 -0.50 -4.04 -9.12
N ARG A 156 -0.66 -5.23 -9.71
CA ARG A 156 -0.93 -5.41 -11.15
C ARG A 156 -1.97 -6.52 -11.33
N LYS A 157 -2.76 -6.43 -12.39
CA LYS A 157 -3.66 -7.52 -12.80
C LYS A 157 -2.85 -8.66 -13.41
N ILE A 158 -3.08 -9.89 -12.98
CA ILE A 158 -2.58 -11.08 -13.69
C ILE A 158 -3.59 -11.36 -14.81
N LEU A 159 -3.12 -11.42 -16.06
CA LEU A 159 -3.92 -11.80 -17.23
C LEU A 159 -3.86 -13.31 -17.44
#